data_AF-A0A6N7CD76-F1
#
_entry.id   AF-A0A6N7CD76-F1
#
_cell.length_a   1.000
_cell.length_b   1.000
_cell.length_c   1.000
_cell.angle_alpha   90.00
_cell.angle_beta   90.00
_cell.angle_gamma   90.00
#
_symmetry.space_group_name_H-M   'P 1'
#
loop_
_entity.id
_entity.type
_entity.pdbx_description
1 polymer ?
#
loop_
_entity_poly.entity_id
_entity_poly.type
_entity_poly.pdbx_seq_one_letter_code
_entity_poly.pdbx_strand_id
1 'polypeptide(L)' 'MRYERARDAAAAITVPTMLVRGKQSNVVSEEGAKELLELIPTAKLIDVTGAGHMVAGDDNDVFSGGLKGFLDEDVVAVRR' A
#
# COMPACT_ATOMS: atom_id res chain seq x y z
N MET A 1 18.11 15.53 0.31
CA MET A 1 19.04 14.39 0.15
C MET A 1 18.47 13.05 0.63
N ARG A 2 17.85 12.93 1.82
CA ARG A 2 17.22 11.65 2.24
C ARG A 2 15.94 11.33 1.46
N TYR A 3 15.13 12.34 1.16
CA TYR A 3 13.89 12.20 0.39
C TYR A 3 14.14 11.77 -1.05
N GLU A 4 14.95 12.52 -1.82
CA GLU A 4 15.29 12.15 -3.21
C GLU A 4 15.82 10.71 -3.33
N ARG A 5 16.71 10.29 -2.41
CA ARG A 5 17.19 8.89 -2.41
C ARG A 5 16.08 7.87 -2.15
N ALA A 6 15.10 8.19 -1.30
CA ALA A 6 13.96 7.32 -1.07
C ALA A 6 13.02 7.28 -2.29
N ARG A 7 12.85 8.42 -2.98
CA ARG A 7 12.06 8.54 -4.21
C ARG A 7 12.68 7.73 -5.35
N ASP A 8 13.99 7.85 -5.56
CA ASP A 8 14.73 7.06 -6.55
C ASP A 8 14.65 5.55 -6.25
N ALA A 9 14.75 5.18 -4.97
CA ALA A 9 14.60 3.79 -4.55
C ALA A 9 13.18 3.26 -4.77
N ALA A 10 12.14 4.07 -4.51
CA ALA A 10 10.76 3.71 -4.78
C ALA A 10 10.55 3.46 -6.28
N ALA A 11 11.05 4.34 -7.15
CA ALA A 11 10.93 4.20 -8.60
C ALA A 11 11.61 2.93 -9.17
N ALA A 12 12.54 2.31 -8.44
CA ALA A 12 13.17 1.05 -8.83
C ALA A 12 12.34 -0.20 -8.47
N ILE A 13 11.23 -0.05 -7.74
CA ILE A 13 10.37 -1.18 -7.34
C ILE A 13 9.52 -1.61 -8.54
N THR A 14 9.73 -2.84 -8.98
CA THR A 14 9.04 -3.44 -10.15
C THR A 14 8.15 -4.62 -9.78
N VAL A 15 8.19 -5.06 -8.53
CA VAL A 15 7.34 -6.15 -8.03
C VAL A 15 5.95 -5.62 -7.66
N PRO A 16 4.90 -6.46 -7.72
CA PRO A 16 3.60 -6.13 -7.15
C PRO A 16 3.77 -5.59 -5.73
N THR A 17 3.18 -4.44 -5.45
CA THR A 17 3.35 -3.74 -4.17
C THR A 17 1.98 -3.36 -3.61
N MET A 18 1.80 -3.53 -2.31
CA MET A 18 0.54 -3.18 -1.64
C MET A 18 0.82 -2.12 -0.58
N LEU A 19 0.28 -0.92 -0.79
CA LEU A 19 0.30 0.15 0.20
C LEU A 19 -0.95 0.06 1.06
N VAL A 20 -0.79 -0.04 2.36
CA VAL A 20 -1.90 -0.12 3.32
C VAL A 20 -1.98 1.19 4.08
N ARG A 21 -3.14 1.82 4.07
CA ARG A 21 -3.41 3.07 4.78
C ARG A 21 -4.63 2.94 5.66
N GLY A 22 -4.52 3.36 6.92
CA GLY A 22 -5.70 3.58 7.77
C GLY A 22 -6.29 4.96 7.50
N LYS A 23 -7.63 5.08 7.35
CA LYS A 23 -8.28 6.37 7.05
C LYS A 23 -8.02 7.47 8.10
N GLN A 24 -7.72 7.09 9.35
CA GLN A 24 -7.42 8.01 10.44
C GLN A 24 -5.90 8.19 10.68
N SER A 25 -5.04 7.60 9.84
CA SER A 25 -3.60 7.64 10.06
C SER A 25 -3.02 9.01 9.69
N ASN A 26 -2.40 9.68 10.66
CA ASN A 26 -1.62 10.91 10.46
C ASN A 26 -0.19 10.65 9.94
N VAL A 27 0.19 9.38 9.73
CA VAL A 27 1.56 8.99 9.33
C VAL A 27 1.71 8.97 7.81
N VAL A 28 0.65 8.60 7.07
CA VAL A 28 0.64 8.58 5.60
C VAL A 28 -0.51 9.45 5.11
N SER A 29 -0.18 10.63 4.60
CA SER A 29 -1.16 11.54 4.01
C SER A 29 -1.72 10.98 2.70
N GLU A 30 -2.86 11.53 2.27
CA GLU A 30 -3.44 11.16 0.97
C GLU A 30 -2.51 11.55 -0.19
N GLU A 31 -1.84 12.70 -0.08
CA GLU A 31 -0.88 13.19 -1.06
C GLU A 31 0.34 12.28 -1.16
N GLY A 32 0.88 11.83 -0.02
CA GLY A 32 2.03 10.91 0.00
C GLY A 32 1.67 9.53 -0.53
N ALA A 33 0.43 9.06 -0.30
CA ALA A 33 -0.05 7.82 -0.90
C ALA A 33 -0.15 7.95 -2.43
N LYS A 34 -0.71 9.05 -2.95
CA LYS A 34 -0.78 9.32 -4.39
C LYS A 34 0.61 9.36 -5.02
N GLU A 35 1.54 10.08 -4.40
CA GLU A 35 2.92 10.16 -4.88
C GLU A 35 3.58 8.77 -4.95
N LEU A 36 3.39 7.92 -3.94
CA LEU A 36 3.93 6.56 -3.97
C LEU A 36 3.35 5.72 -5.12
N LEU A 37 2.05 5.85 -5.38
CA LEU A 37 1.40 5.13 -6.49
C LEU A 37 1.89 5.63 -7.86
N GLU A 38 2.24 6.90 -7.99
CA GLU A 38 2.86 7.45 -9.20
C GLU A 38 4.29 6.95 -9.40
N LEU A 39 5.05 6.79 -8.30
CA LEU A 39 6.43 6.32 -8.33
C LEU A 39 6.54 4.80 -8.53
N ILE A 40 5.57 4.03 -8.04
CA ILE A 40 5.55 2.58 -8.12
C ILE A 40 4.29 2.16 -8.90
N PRO A 41 4.36 2.03 -10.24
CA PRO A 41 3.18 1.71 -11.06
C PRO A 41 2.53 0.36 -10.76
N THR A 42 3.27 -0.56 -10.11
CA THR A 42 2.78 -1.86 -9.66
C THR A 42 2.17 -1.81 -8.25
N ALA A 43 2.11 -0.63 -7.64
CA ALA A 43 1.53 -0.45 -6.31
C ALA A 43 0.01 -0.29 -6.39
N LYS A 44 -0.68 -0.89 -5.41
CA LYS A 44 -2.10 -0.67 -5.15
C LYS A 44 -2.29 -0.18 -3.72
N LEU A 45 -3.19 0.79 -3.55
CA LEU A 45 -3.59 1.30 -2.25
C LEU A 45 -4.81 0.52 -1.73
N ILE A 46 -4.75 0.13 -0.47
CA ILE A 46 -5.90 -0.35 0.29
C ILE A 46 -6.13 0.61 1.46
N ASP A 47 -7.28 1.28 1.44
CA ASP A 47 -7.75 2.08 2.56
C ASP A 47 -8.57 1.21 3.52
N VAL A 48 -8.11 1.10 4.76
CA VAL A 48 -8.84 0.42 5.83
C VAL A 48 -9.76 1.45 6.49
N THR A 49 -11.04 1.42 6.12
CA THR A 49 -12.13 2.19 6.74
C THR A 49 -12.51 1.56 8.07
N GLY A 50 -12.32 2.29 9.18
CA GLY A 50 -12.73 1.86 10.53
C GLY A 50 -11.57 1.75 11.53
N ALA A 51 -10.34 1.56 11.04
CA ALA A 51 -9.16 1.51 11.88
C ALA A 51 -8.78 2.90 12.43
N GLY A 52 -8.80 3.02 13.76
CA GLY A 52 -8.03 4.02 14.48
C GLY A 52 -6.54 3.66 14.46
N HIS A 53 -5.92 3.48 15.64
CA HIS A 53 -4.46 3.38 15.78
C HIS A 53 -3.84 2.01 15.45
N MET A 54 -4.61 0.92 15.29
CA MET A 54 -4.07 -0.43 15.02
C MET A 54 -4.86 -1.16 13.92
N VAL A 55 -4.40 -1.02 12.67
CA VAL A 55 -5.00 -1.66 11.47
C VAL A 55 -5.07 -3.20 11.57
N ALA A 56 -4.13 -3.82 12.29
CA ALA A 56 -4.10 -5.28 12.51
C ALA A 56 -4.86 -5.75 13.77
N GLY A 57 -5.46 -4.83 14.54
CA GLY A 57 -6.14 -5.13 15.79
C GLY A 57 -7.67 -5.06 15.69
N ASP A 58 -8.19 -4.00 15.04
CA ASP A 58 -9.62 -3.66 15.12
C ASP A 58 -10.44 -4.14 13.89
N ASP A 59 -9.86 -4.11 12.68
CA ASP A 59 -10.55 -4.44 11.40
C ASP A 59 -9.73 -5.43 10.55
N ASN A 60 -9.40 -6.58 11.15
CA ASN A 60 -8.61 -7.62 10.48
C ASN A 60 -9.27 -8.17 9.22
N ASP A 61 -10.60 -8.11 9.10
CA ASP A 61 -11.33 -8.67 7.95
C ASP A 61 -11.13 -7.83 6.68
N VAL A 62 -11.10 -6.49 6.79
CA VAL A 62 -10.87 -5.59 5.65
C VAL A 62 -9.43 -5.72 5.15
N PHE A 63 -8.47 -5.71 6.08
CA PHE A 63 -7.07 -5.92 5.74
C PHE A 63 -6.82 -7.31 5.14
N SER A 64 -7.33 -8.38 5.77
CA SER A 64 -7.13 -9.75 5.29
C SER A 64 -7.79 -10.01 3.95
N GLY A 65 -8.99 -9.45 3.72
CA GLY A 65 -9.67 -9.51 2.43
C GLY A 65 -8.89 -8.81 1.33
N GLY A 66 -8.40 -7.59 1.62
CA GLY A 66 -7.56 -6.84 0.69
C GLY A 66 -6.22 -7.53 0.38
N LEU A 67 -5.56 -8.08 1.40
CA LEU A 67 -4.34 -8.87 1.24
C LEU A 67 -4.58 -10.10 0.36
N LYS A 68 -5.66 -10.84 0.61
CA LYS A 68 -6.02 -12.01 -0.20
C LYS A 68 -6.25 -11.62 -1.66
N GLY A 69 -7.00 -10.55 -1.92
CA GLY A 69 -7.24 -10.04 -3.27
C GLY A 69 -5.93 -9.68 -3.99
N PHE A 70 -5.04 -8.95 -3.32
CA PHE A 70 -3.71 -8.62 -3.87
C PHE A 70 -2.89 -9.87 -4.19
N LEU A 71 -2.88 -10.87 -3.31
CA LEU A 71 -2.15 -12.11 -3.57
C LEU A 71 -2.70 -12.86 -4.80
N ASP A 72 -4.02 -12.99 -4.90
CA ASP A 72 -4.66 -13.72 -5.99
C ASP A 72 -4.53 -12.99 -7.35
N GLU A 73 -4.75 -11.68 -7.36
CA GLU A 73 -4.88 -10.89 -8.59
C GLU A 73 -3.55 -10.29 -9.09
N ASP A 74 -2.62 -9.96 -8.19
CA ASP A 74 -1.41 -9.22 -8.55
C ASP A 74 -0.13 -10.02 -8.36
N VAL A 75 -0.09 -10.95 -7.41
CA VAL A 75 1.12 -11.74 -7.15
C VAL A 75 1.08 -13.08 -7.87
N VAL A 76 -0.04 -13.80 -7.79
CA VAL A 76 -0.18 -15.12 -8.41
C VAL A 76 -0.42 -14.98 -9.93
N ALA A 77 -1.18 -13.98 -10.37
CA ALA A 77 -1.44 -13.76 -11.79
C ALA A 77 -0.17 -13.39 -12.58
N VAL A 78 0.73 -12.59 -12.00
CA VAL A 78 2.01 -12.17 -12.63
C VAL A 78 3.02 -13.32 -12.78
N ARG A 79 2.81 -14.43 -12.05
CA ARG A 79 3.67 -15.63 -12.14
C ARG A 79 3.26 -16.62 -13.24
N ARG A 80 2.14 -16.39 -13.94
CA ARG A 80 1.69 -17.20 -15.07
C ARG A 80 2.11 -16.58 -16.40
#